data_AF-K0W3X4-F1
#
_entry.id   AF-K0W3X4-F1
#
_cell.length_a   1.000
_cell.length_b   1.000
_cell.length_c   1.000
_cell.angle_alpha   90.00
_cell.angle_beta   90.00
_cell.angle_gamma   90.00
#
_symmetry.space_group_name_H-M   'P 1'
#
loop_
_entity.id
_entity.type
_entity.pdbx_description
1 polymer ?
#
loop_
_entity_poly.entity_id
_entity_poly.type
_entity_poly.pdbx_seq_one_letter_code
_entity_poly.pdbx_strand_id
1 'polypeptide(L)'
;MSASEVALADSMREEQVKKLPGEVYFFIVLWALFAPALVVYFIAKLKYVQQEHIDPASVANLNFAWPVAAVFLLTMLFLLELASYFKFKLGFFSAWHAVAVNTLEK
;
A
#
# COMPACT_ATOMS: atom_id res chain seq x y z
N MET A 1 -23.69 13.90 36.06
CA MET A 1 -22.54 14.01 35.16
C MET A 1 -22.45 15.45 34.69
N SER A 2 -21.37 16.13 35.07
CA SER A 2 -21.05 17.51 34.69
C SER A 2 -20.68 17.57 33.20
N ALA A 3 -20.97 18.69 32.54
CA ALA A 3 -20.53 18.94 31.16
C ALA A 3 -19.01 18.79 31.00
N SER A 4 -18.23 19.03 32.07
CA SER A 4 -16.78 18.80 32.09
C SER A 4 -16.41 17.31 32.07
N GLU A 5 -17.21 16.43 32.67
CA GLU A 5 -16.96 14.99 32.69
C GLU A 5 -17.30 14.35 31.33
N VAL A 6 -18.33 14.88 30.63
CA VAL A 6 -18.70 14.45 29.28
C VAL A 6 -17.65 14.89 28.26
N ALA A 7 -17.18 16.15 28.35
CA ALA A 7 -16.12 16.66 27.47
C ALA A 7 -14.78 15.93 27.65
N LEU A 8 -14.44 15.56 28.90
CA LEU A 8 -13.24 14.76 29.18
C LEU A 8 -13.40 13.32 28.66
N ALA A 9 -14.58 12.73 28.80
CA ALA A 9 -14.87 11.39 28.27
C ALA A 9 -14.87 11.36 26.74
N ASP A 10 -15.32 12.42 26.07
CA ASP A 10 -15.24 12.57 24.61
C ASP A 10 -13.81 12.85 24.14
N SER A 11 -13.04 13.70 24.81
CA SER A 11 -11.62 13.92 24.47
C SER A 11 -10.78 12.65 24.65
N MET A 12 -11.08 11.86 25.68
CA MET A 12 -10.44 10.55 25.91
C MET A 12 -10.90 9.46 24.91
N ARG A 13 -12.09 9.61 24.31
CA ARG A 13 -12.55 8.73 23.21
C ARG A 13 -11.89 9.08 21.87
N GLU A 14 -11.66 10.36 21.61
CA GLU A 14 -10.99 10.81 20.37
C GLU A 14 -9.50 10.38 20.30
N GLU A 15 -8.79 10.30 21.43
CA GLU A 15 -7.41 9.81 21.47
C GLU A 15 -7.26 8.28 21.29
N GLN A 16 -8.36 7.52 21.36
CA GLN A 16 -8.36 6.05 21.24
C GLN A 16 -8.52 5.55 19.81
N VAL A 17 -8.49 6.44 18.79
CA VAL A 17 -8.23 5.99 17.42
C VAL A 17 -6.78 5.54 17.38
N LYS A 18 -6.53 4.23 17.58
CA LYS A 18 -5.23 3.59 17.39
C LYS A 18 -4.65 4.04 16.05
N LYS A 19 -3.82 5.07 16.06
CA LYS A 19 -3.16 5.58 14.87
C LYS A 19 -2.30 4.44 14.34
N LEU A 20 -2.58 4.01 13.11
CA LEU A 20 -1.70 3.12 12.38
C LEU A 20 -0.31 3.76 12.37
N PRO A 21 0.78 3.00 12.52
CA PRO A 21 2.12 3.52 12.34
C PRO A 21 2.18 4.25 10.98
N GLY A 22 2.87 5.39 10.95
CA GLY A 22 2.91 6.25 9.75
C GLY A 22 3.36 5.51 8.49
N GLU A 23 4.21 4.49 8.64
CA GLU A 23 4.70 3.63 7.55
C GLU A 23 3.60 2.73 6.98
N VAL A 24 2.82 2.08 7.84
CA VAL A 24 1.67 1.26 7.41
C VAL A 24 0.64 2.15 6.70
N TYR A 25 0.38 3.34 7.24
CA TYR A 25 -0.51 4.32 6.60
C TYR A 25 0.02 4.77 5.23
N PHE A 26 1.32 5.04 5.11
CA PHE A 26 1.95 5.37 3.84
C PHE A 26 1.75 4.28 2.79
N PHE A 27 1.97 3.01 3.13
CA PHE A 27 1.77 1.90 2.20
C PHE A 27 0.30 1.67 1.85
N ILE A 28 -0.64 1.89 2.78
CA ILE A 28 -2.08 1.87 2.47
C ILE A 28 -2.41 2.95 1.43
N VAL A 29 -1.96 4.18 1.64
CA VAL A 29 -2.23 5.30 0.73
C VAL A 29 -1.55 5.10 -0.62
N LEU A 30 -0.29 4.66 -0.63
CA LEU A 30 0.46 4.33 -1.84
C LEU A 30 -0.26 3.23 -2.64
N TRP A 31 -0.65 2.14 -1.98
CA TRP A 31 -1.38 1.06 -2.64
C TRP A 31 -2.74 1.56 -3.18
N ALA A 32 -3.50 2.31 -2.38
CA ALA A 32 -4.82 2.81 -2.77
C ALA A 32 -4.79 3.81 -3.95
N LEU A 33 -3.73 4.61 -4.06
CA LEU A 33 -3.55 5.54 -5.18
C LEU A 33 -3.13 4.83 -6.47
N PHE A 34 -2.16 3.92 -6.38
CA PHE A 34 -1.50 3.38 -7.56
C PHE A 34 -2.09 2.05 -8.04
N ALA A 35 -2.42 1.11 -7.15
CA ALA A 35 -2.85 -0.22 -7.58
C ALA A 35 -4.20 -0.20 -8.34
N PRO A 36 -5.27 0.46 -7.86
CA PRO A 36 -6.53 0.55 -8.61
C PRO A 36 -6.36 1.26 -9.96
N ALA A 37 -5.61 2.36 -9.98
CA ALA A 37 -5.37 3.13 -11.20
C ALA A 37 -4.63 2.30 -12.27
N LEU A 38 -3.61 1.53 -11.86
CA LEU A 38 -2.87 0.64 -12.75
C LEU A 38 -3.74 -0.51 -13.28
N VAL A 39 -4.64 -1.05 -12.47
CA VAL A 39 -5.60 -2.08 -12.91
C VAL A 39 -6.55 -1.51 -13.98
N VAL A 40 -7.12 -0.33 -13.74
CA VAL A 40 -8.00 0.34 -14.71
C VAL A 40 -7.24 0.64 -16.01
N TYR A 41 -6.01 1.14 -15.91
CA TYR A 41 -5.15 1.39 -17.06
C TYR A 41 -4.88 0.11 -17.86
N PHE A 42 -4.58 -1.01 -17.19
CA PHE A 42 -4.35 -2.29 -17.86
C PHE A 42 -5.59 -2.80 -18.59
N ILE A 43 -6.77 -2.70 -17.96
CA ILE A 43 -8.05 -3.06 -18.59
C ILE A 43 -8.31 -2.20 -19.83
N ALA A 44 -8.06 -0.89 -19.76
CA ALA A 44 -8.20 0.01 -20.91
C ALA A 44 -7.25 -0.39 -22.06
N LYS A 45 -6.00 -0.75 -21.74
CA LYS A 45 -5.03 -1.28 -22.71
C LYS A 45 -5.52 -2.56 -23.39
N LEU A 46 -6.10 -3.50 -22.64
CA LEU A 46 -6.67 -4.73 -23.20
C LEU A 46 -7.84 -4.43 -24.15
N LYS A 47 -8.71 -3.50 -23.78
CA LYS A 47 -9.83 -3.06 -24.64
C LYS A 47 -9.33 -2.41 -25.93
N TYR A 48 -8.29 -1.60 -25.86
CA TYR A 48 -7.65 -0.99 -27.02
C TYR A 48 -7.11 -2.05 -28.00
N VAL A 49 -6.38 -3.05 -27.50
CA VAL A 49 -5.87 -4.17 -28.33
C VAL A 49 -7.00 -4.92 -29.03
N GLN A 50 -8.10 -5.18 -28.31
CA GLN A 50 -9.28 -5.84 -28.88
C GLN A 50 -9.98 -5.00 -29.96
N GLN A 51 -10.09 -3.68 -29.76
CA GLN A 51 -10.74 -2.78 -30.71
C GLN A 51 -9.91 -2.57 -31.99
N GLU A 52 -8.61 -2.37 -31.84
CA GLU A 52 -7.68 -2.11 -32.95
C GLU A 52 -7.22 -3.38 -33.69
N HIS A 53 -7.76 -4.55 -33.33
CA HIS A 53 -7.42 -5.85 -33.94
C HIS A 53 -5.91 -6.14 -33.94
N ILE A 54 -5.22 -5.64 -32.91
CA ILE A 54 -3.79 -5.85 -32.71
C ILE A 54 -3.56 -7.31 -32.33
N ASP A 55 -2.47 -7.91 -32.82
CA ASP A 55 -2.08 -9.28 -32.51
C ASP A 55 -2.11 -9.53 -30.98
N PRO A 56 -2.91 -10.49 -30.48
CA PRO A 56 -2.97 -10.86 -29.07
C PRO A 56 -1.61 -11.22 -28.45
N ALA A 57 -0.65 -11.66 -29.26
CA ALA A 57 0.72 -11.92 -28.80
C ALA A 57 1.41 -10.67 -28.23
N SER A 58 0.98 -9.47 -28.61
CA SER A 58 1.47 -8.20 -28.07
C SER A 58 1.21 -8.04 -26.56
N VAL A 59 0.19 -8.70 -26.01
CA VAL A 59 -0.17 -8.65 -24.58
C VAL A 59 0.88 -9.35 -23.72
N ALA A 60 1.62 -10.32 -24.29
CA ALA A 60 2.70 -11.03 -23.61
C ALA A 60 4.01 -10.21 -23.52
N ASN A 61 4.09 -9.07 -24.21
CA ASN A 61 5.26 -8.21 -24.15
C ASN A 61 5.34 -7.51 -22.78
N LEU A 62 6.55 -7.43 -22.19
CA LEU A 62 6.80 -6.74 -20.93
C LEU A 62 6.30 -5.28 -20.96
N ASN A 63 6.44 -4.60 -22.10
CA ASN A 63 5.95 -3.22 -22.29
C ASN A 63 4.42 -3.09 -22.18
N PHE A 64 3.70 -4.20 -22.36
CA PHE A 64 2.26 -4.27 -22.17
C PHE A 64 1.90 -4.76 -20.76
N ALA A 65 2.61 -5.79 -20.27
CA ALA A 65 2.30 -6.48 -19.02
C ALA A 65 2.86 -5.82 -17.74
N TRP A 66 3.75 -4.82 -17.85
CA TRP A 66 4.34 -4.14 -16.69
C TRP A 66 3.34 -3.62 -15.64
N PRO A 67 2.12 -3.15 -15.97
CA PRO A 67 1.17 -2.70 -14.95
C PRO A 67 0.75 -3.84 -14.02
N VAL A 68 0.65 -5.07 -14.55
CA VAL A 68 0.33 -6.27 -13.77
C VAL A 68 1.46 -6.57 -12.79
N ALA A 69 2.71 -6.53 -13.26
CA ALA A 69 3.87 -6.75 -12.40
C ALA A 69 3.98 -5.67 -11.30
N ALA A 70 3.71 -4.40 -11.64
CA ALA A 70 3.71 -3.30 -10.69
C ALA A 70 2.62 -3.44 -9.61
N VAL A 71 1.39 -3.81 -10.00
CA VAL A 71 0.29 -4.07 -9.05
C VAL A 71 0.62 -5.25 -8.15
N PHE A 72 1.16 -6.34 -8.70
CA PHE A 72 1.58 -7.50 -7.92
C PHE A 72 2.64 -7.12 -6.88
N LEU A 73 3.67 -6.39 -7.29
CA LEU A 73 4.73 -5.91 -6.41
C LEU A 73 4.18 -5.00 -5.30
N LEU A 74 3.39 -3.98 -5.66
CA LEU A 74 2.76 -3.07 -4.70
C LEU A 74 1.90 -3.82 -3.68
N THR A 75 1.12 -4.80 -4.14
CA THR A 75 0.26 -5.61 -3.27
C THR A 75 1.08 -6.51 -2.35
N MET A 76 2.16 -7.10 -2.86
CA MET A 76 3.05 -7.94 -2.05
C MET A 76 3.74 -7.12 -0.96
N LEU A 77 4.25 -5.93 -1.30
CA LEU A 77 4.86 -5.00 -0.34
C LEU A 77 3.85 -4.56 0.72
N PHE A 78 2.63 -4.22 0.30
CA PHE A 78 1.56 -3.85 1.19
C PHE A 78 1.21 -4.98 2.17
N LEU A 79 1.01 -6.20 1.67
CA LEU A 79 0.71 -7.37 2.51
C LEU A 79 1.84 -7.70 3.48
N LEU A 80 3.09 -7.54 3.06
CA LEU A 80 4.26 -7.83 3.87
C LEU A 80 4.42 -6.80 5.00
N GLU A 81 4.16 -5.52 4.72
CA GLU A 81 4.10 -4.46 5.73
C GLU A 81 2.94 -4.70 6.72
N LEU A 82 1.76 -5.06 6.21
CA LEU A 82 0.59 -5.34 7.04
C LEU A 82 0.80 -6.57 7.94
N ALA A 83 1.35 -7.65 7.38
CA ALA A 83 1.65 -8.89 8.11
C ALA A 83 2.70 -8.65 9.21
N SER A 84 3.71 -7.83 8.91
CA SER A 84 4.73 -7.45 9.89
C SER A 84 4.14 -6.61 11.02
N TYR A 85 3.27 -5.65 10.68
CA TYR A 85 2.55 -4.87 11.68
C TYR A 85 1.65 -5.74 12.57
N PHE A 86 0.88 -6.66 11.99
CA PHE A 86 0.01 -7.55 12.78
C PHE A 86 0.79 -8.47 13.72
N LYS A 87 1.95 -8.99 13.28
CA LYS A 87 2.74 -9.96 14.05
C LYS A 87 3.70 -9.32 15.06
N PHE A 88 4.36 -8.23 14.68
CA PHE A 88 5.46 -7.63 15.44
C PHE A 88 5.14 -6.22 15.96
N LYS A 89 3.99 -5.63 15.57
CA LYS A 89 3.64 -4.22 15.84
C LYS A 89 4.69 -3.22 15.36
N LEU A 90 5.50 -3.63 14.40
CA LEU A 90 6.60 -2.87 13.79
C LEU A 90 6.48 -2.99 12.27
N GLY A 91 6.80 -1.91 11.56
CA GLY A 91 6.87 -1.92 10.10
C GLY A 91 8.05 -2.76 9.63
N PHE A 92 7.86 -3.50 8.53
CA PHE A 92 8.93 -4.31 7.96
C PHE A 92 10.07 -3.41 7.48
N PHE A 93 9.72 -2.32 6.83
CA PHE A 93 10.69 -1.38 6.26
C PHE A 93 11.41 -0.56 7.33
N SER A 94 10.77 -0.21 8.44
CA SER A 94 11.45 0.44 9.57
C SER A 94 12.50 -0.47 10.18
N ALA A 95 12.18 -1.78 10.34
CA ALA A 95 13.14 -2.76 10.83
C ALA A 95 14.31 -2.92 9.85
N TRP A 96 14.04 -2.97 8.55
CA TRP A 96 15.08 -3.07 7.51
C TRP A 96 15.95 -1.82 7.42
N HIS A 97 15.35 -0.63 7.54
CA HIS A 97 16.06 0.64 7.55
C HIS A 97 16.98 0.76 8.78
N ALA A 98 16.50 0.38 9.96
CA ALA A 98 17.32 0.35 11.17
C ALA A 98 18.52 -0.61 11.03
N VAL A 99 18.32 -1.78 10.43
CA VAL A 99 19.41 -2.72 10.13
C VAL A 99 20.38 -2.12 9.11
N ALA A 100 19.88 -1.57 8.00
CA ALA A 100 20.73 -0.99 6.96
C ALA A 100 21.61 0.15 7.49
N VAL A 101 21.05 1.07 8.26
CA VAL A 101 21.79 2.19 8.87
C VAL A 101 22.85 1.68 9.86
N ASN A 102 22.48 0.75 10.76
CA ASN A 102 23.42 0.16 11.71
C ASN A 102 24.56 -0.65 11.05
N THR A 103 24.37 -1.10 9.82
CA THR A 103 25.40 -1.85 9.07
C THR A 103 26.33 -0.92 8.31
N LEU A 104 25.89 0.30 7.97
CA LEU A 104 26.69 1.32 7.28
C LEU A 104 27.55 2.15 8.23
N GLU A 105 27.20 2.22 9.52
CA GLU A 105 27.99 2.90 10.56
C GLU A 105 29.11 2.02 11.15
N LYS A 106 29.28 0.78 10.69
CA LYS A 106 30.38 -0.14 11.04
C LYS A 106 31.43 -0.20 9.95
#